data_AF-A0A662HTG2-F1
#
_entry.id   AF-A0A662HTG2-F1
#
_cell.length_a   1.000
_cell.length_b   1.000
_cell.length_c   1.000
_cell.angle_alpha   90.00
_cell.angle_beta   90.00
_cell.angle_gamma   90.00
#
_symmetry.space_group_name_H-M   'P 1'
#
loop_
_entity.id
_entity.type
_entity.pdbx_description
1 polymer ?
#
loop_
_entity_poly.entity_id
_entity_poly.type
_entity_poly.pdbx_seq_one_letter_code
_entity_poly.pdbx_strand_id
1 'polypeptide(L)'
;MDVVIKFSSRKSLLDVAGLVSLIARELGVGEGFIDVIDLSEVKPLLLLKILREGIVLKGDSRELEKLREEASKGIDQLIEVEHWANLDPEPKVDKAIVASRVEEVRRNSDFVKNEILAKNVNELSYKDVLALERAVYRIAEAMLDICRHLTAVYSLGIVESCEEYPERLAQAGKMPRELAEELAEIAGLRNILAHRYLEVDLNKLYEVAQEIATRIVPKFIQWVKGMNTK
;
A
#
# COMPACT_ATOMS: atom_id res chain seq x y z
N MET A 1 13.93 -8.94 6.51
CA MET A 1 15.11 -8.27 5.96
C MET A 1 14.97 -8.35 4.46
N ASP A 2 14.92 -7.20 3.82
CA ASP A 2 14.57 -7.12 2.41
C ASP A 2 15.87 -6.97 1.62
N VAL A 3 16.16 -7.98 0.80
CA VAL A 3 17.36 -8.05 -0.01
C VAL A 3 16.96 -7.87 -1.46
N VAL A 4 17.43 -6.80 -2.07
CA VAL A 4 17.11 -6.50 -3.47
C VAL A 4 18.30 -6.87 -4.35
N ILE A 5 18.05 -7.62 -5.43
CA ILE A 5 19.10 -8.22 -6.25
C ILE A 5 18.79 -7.99 -7.73
N LYS A 6 19.77 -7.52 -8.50
CA LYS A 6 19.69 -7.55 -9.96
C LYS A 6 20.35 -8.83 -10.46
N PHE A 7 19.54 -9.76 -10.97
CA PHE A 7 20.10 -10.97 -11.58
C PHE A 7 20.70 -10.67 -12.96
N SER A 8 21.80 -11.34 -13.32
CA SER A 8 22.42 -11.22 -14.64
C SER A 8 21.57 -11.83 -15.76
N SER A 9 20.59 -12.65 -15.41
CA SER A 9 19.68 -13.33 -16.32
C SER A 9 18.38 -13.61 -15.57
N ARG A 10 17.27 -13.78 -16.30
CA ARG A 10 15.99 -14.18 -15.70
C ARG A 10 16.15 -15.44 -14.86
N LYS A 11 15.63 -15.42 -13.64
CA LYS A 11 15.68 -16.55 -12.69
C LYS A 11 14.31 -17.17 -12.51
N SER A 12 14.28 -18.47 -12.25
CA SER A 12 13.06 -19.18 -11.87
C SER A 12 12.75 -18.94 -10.40
N LEU A 13 11.50 -19.19 -9.99
CA LEU A 13 11.12 -19.14 -8.57
C LEU A 13 11.94 -20.11 -7.72
N LEU A 14 12.40 -21.23 -8.29
CA LEU A 14 13.26 -22.19 -7.58
C LEU A 14 14.66 -21.61 -7.34
N ASP A 15 15.20 -20.84 -8.28
CA ASP A 15 16.49 -20.17 -8.10
C ASP A 15 16.41 -19.12 -6.99
N VAL A 16 15.31 -18.37 -6.95
CA VAL A 16 15.05 -17.36 -5.90
C VAL A 16 14.87 -18.04 -4.54
N ALA A 17 14.08 -19.12 -4.46
CA ALA A 17 13.89 -19.90 -3.23
C ALA A 17 15.22 -20.48 -2.71
N GLY A 18 16.06 -21.01 -3.60
CA GLY A 18 17.39 -21.49 -3.24
C GLY A 18 18.28 -20.38 -2.67
N LEU A 19 18.17 -19.17 -3.20
CA LEU A 19 18.89 -18.01 -2.69
C LEU A 19 18.39 -17.54 -1.33
N VAL A 20 17.07 -17.51 -1.11
CA VAL A 20 16.47 -17.23 0.20
C VAL A 20 17.01 -18.20 1.25
N SER A 21 17.00 -19.50 0.94
CA SER A 21 17.51 -20.55 1.84
C SER A 21 19.00 -20.39 2.13
N LEU A 22 19.80 -20.04 1.11
CA LEU A 22 21.22 -19.74 1.28
C LEU A 22 21.45 -18.57 2.25
N ILE A 23 20.78 -17.44 2.01
CA ILE A 23 20.92 -16.23 2.83
C ILE A 23 20.48 -16.49 4.28
N ALA A 24 19.34 -17.15 4.47
CA ALA A 24 18.81 -17.49 5.79
C ALA A 24 19.81 -18.34 6.60
N ARG A 25 20.41 -19.34 5.96
CA ARG A 25 21.42 -20.20 6.58
C ARG A 25 22.67 -19.43 6.98
N GLU A 26 23.24 -18.61 6.09
CA GLU A 26 24.46 -17.86 6.39
C GLU A 26 24.26 -16.80 7.48
N LEU A 27 23.04 -16.28 7.62
CA LEU A 27 22.68 -15.30 8.65
C LEU A 27 22.16 -15.92 9.95
N GLY A 28 21.92 -17.24 9.98
CA GLY A 28 21.37 -17.93 11.14
C GLY A 28 19.93 -17.50 11.49
N VAL A 29 19.14 -17.08 10.49
CA VAL A 29 17.74 -16.66 10.65
C VAL A 29 16.79 -17.60 9.92
N GLY A 30 15.51 -17.58 10.28
CA GLY A 30 14.48 -18.32 9.54
C GLY A 30 14.23 -17.74 8.15
N GLU A 31 13.89 -18.58 7.17
CA GLU A 31 13.61 -18.15 5.79
C GLU A 31 12.49 -17.10 5.70
N GLY A 32 11.46 -17.20 6.56
CA GLY A 32 10.37 -16.22 6.62
C GLY A 32 10.78 -14.81 7.06
N PHE A 33 12.04 -14.60 7.47
CA PHE A 33 12.59 -13.28 7.78
C PHE A 33 13.41 -12.69 6.62
N ILE A 34 13.53 -13.38 5.48
CA ILE A 34 14.27 -12.93 4.30
C ILE A 34 13.29 -12.71 3.15
N ASP A 35 13.20 -11.47 2.66
CA ASP A 35 12.49 -11.16 1.42
C ASP A 35 13.52 -10.88 0.32
N VAL A 36 13.31 -11.45 -0.87
CA VAL A 36 14.21 -11.28 -2.03
C VAL A 36 13.43 -10.73 -3.19
N ILE A 37 13.83 -9.56 -3.67
CA ILE A 37 13.18 -8.85 -4.77
C ILE A 37 14.17 -8.75 -5.95
N ASP A 38 13.71 -9.13 -7.15
CA ASP A 38 14.49 -8.89 -8.39
C ASP A 38 14.34 -7.44 -8.85
N LEU A 39 15.44 -6.67 -8.82
CA LEU A 39 15.51 -5.28 -9.28
C LEU A 39 14.97 -5.07 -10.69
N SER A 40 15.05 -6.10 -11.54
CA SER A 40 14.60 -6.05 -12.94
C SER A 40 13.08 -6.05 -13.07
N GLU A 41 12.36 -6.50 -12.04
CA GLU A 41 10.90 -6.56 -12.00
C GLU A 41 10.27 -5.48 -11.11
N VAL A 42 11.13 -4.62 -10.51
CA VAL A 42 10.68 -3.53 -9.64
C VAL A 42 10.09 -2.39 -10.45
N LYS A 43 8.96 -1.85 -9.99
CA LYS A 43 8.34 -0.66 -10.58
C LYS A 43 9.29 0.55 -10.50
N PRO A 44 9.35 1.44 -11.52
CA PRO A 44 10.33 2.53 -11.60
C PRO A 44 10.45 3.38 -10.31
N LEU A 45 9.32 3.68 -9.68
CA LEU A 45 9.27 4.48 -8.47
C LEU A 45 9.86 3.77 -7.23
N LEU A 46 9.51 2.50 -7.03
CA LEU A 46 10.08 1.69 -5.96
C LEU A 46 11.58 1.46 -6.19
N LEU A 47 12.00 1.35 -7.46
CA LEU A 47 13.41 1.25 -7.83
C LEU A 47 14.18 2.52 -7.42
N LEU A 48 13.65 3.73 -7.68
CA LEU A 48 14.28 4.96 -7.19
C LEU A 48 14.36 5.03 -5.67
N LYS A 49 13.31 4.61 -4.96
CA LYS A 49 13.32 4.55 -3.49
C LYS A 49 14.45 3.67 -2.98
N ILE A 50 14.56 2.45 -3.52
CA ILE A 50 15.62 1.50 -3.17
C ILE A 50 17.00 2.09 -3.48
N LEU A 51 17.18 2.79 -4.61
CA LEU A 51 18.44 3.43 -4.99
C LEU A 51 18.78 4.69 -4.16
N ARG A 52 17.79 5.27 -3.46
CA ARG A 52 17.93 6.46 -2.60
C ARG A 52 18.20 6.08 -1.15
N GLU A 53 17.45 5.12 -0.63
CA GLU A 53 17.41 4.76 0.80
C GLU A 53 18.15 3.45 1.10
N GLY A 54 18.32 2.58 0.10
CA GLY A 54 18.94 1.27 0.26
C GLY A 54 20.46 1.34 0.46
N ILE A 55 20.97 0.33 1.16
CA ILE A 55 22.41 0.15 1.39
C ILE A 55 22.96 -0.77 0.30
N VAL A 56 23.92 -0.25 -0.50
CA VAL A 56 24.57 -1.04 -1.55
C VAL A 56 25.56 -2.02 -0.92
N LEU A 57 25.24 -3.31 -0.95
CA LEU A 57 26.14 -4.37 -0.48
C LEU A 57 27.16 -4.79 -1.54
N LYS A 58 26.75 -4.78 -2.82
CA LYS A 58 27.58 -5.17 -3.97
C LYS A 58 27.07 -4.49 -5.25
N GLY A 59 27.93 -3.73 -5.91
CA GLY A 59 27.63 -3.04 -7.17
C GLY A 59 28.62 -1.91 -7.42
N ASP A 60 28.77 -1.48 -8.68
CA ASP A 60 29.56 -0.31 -9.04
C ASP A 60 28.68 0.92 -9.33
N SER A 61 29.29 2.10 -9.33
CA SER A 61 28.58 3.37 -9.54
C SER A 61 27.93 3.48 -10.92
N ARG A 62 28.47 2.79 -11.94
CA ARG A 62 27.98 2.86 -13.32
C ARG A 62 26.71 2.04 -13.50
N GLU A 63 26.63 0.85 -12.93
CA GLU A 63 25.42 0.02 -12.95
C GLU A 63 24.28 0.65 -12.13
N LEU A 64 24.61 1.29 -11.01
CA LEU A 64 23.64 2.06 -10.23
C LEU A 64 23.10 3.27 -11.02
N GLU A 65 23.97 3.96 -11.76
CA GLU A 65 23.55 5.10 -12.59
C GLU A 65 22.62 4.66 -13.73
N LYS A 66 22.92 3.54 -14.40
CA LYS A 66 22.02 2.96 -15.41
C LYS A 66 20.64 2.65 -14.83
N LEU A 67 20.59 2.06 -13.63
CA LEU A 67 19.33 1.79 -12.95
C LEU A 67 18.57 3.07 -12.61
N ARG A 68 19.26 4.16 -12.22
CA ARG A 68 18.63 5.47 -12.02
C ARG A 68 18.08 6.02 -13.33
N GLU A 69 18.83 5.99 -14.42
CA GLU A 69 18.37 6.46 -15.73
C GLU A 69 17.15 5.66 -16.23
N GLU A 70 17.18 4.33 -16.09
CA GLU A 70 16.06 3.44 -16.44
C GLU A 70 14.81 3.80 -15.63
N ALA A 71 14.97 3.99 -14.32
CA ALA A 71 13.87 4.38 -13.44
C ALA A 71 13.33 5.78 -13.76
N SER A 72 14.20 6.76 -13.99
CA SER A 72 13.82 8.14 -14.36
C SER A 72 13.05 8.17 -15.68
N LYS A 73 13.51 7.46 -16.72
CA LYS A 73 12.77 7.36 -17.99
C LYS A 73 11.39 6.73 -17.80
N GLY A 74 11.29 5.71 -16.96
CA GLY A 74 10.00 5.10 -16.62
C GLY A 74 9.06 6.08 -15.91
N ILE A 75 9.58 6.96 -15.06
CA ILE A 75 8.81 8.02 -14.40
C ILE A 75 8.41 9.11 -15.39
N ASP A 76 9.30 9.59 -16.25
CA ASP A 76 8.97 10.60 -17.24
C ASP A 76 7.80 10.13 -18.12
N GLN A 77 7.82 8.85 -18.55
CA GLN A 77 6.71 8.24 -19.27
C GLN A 77 5.42 8.17 -18.44
N LEU A 78 5.51 7.85 -17.14
CA LEU A 78 4.35 7.85 -16.25
C LEU A 78 3.79 9.27 -16.05
N ILE A 79 4.65 10.28 -15.89
CA ILE A 79 4.26 11.70 -15.81
C ILE A 79 3.58 12.12 -17.10
N GLU A 80 4.15 11.79 -18.26
CA GLU A 80 3.57 12.09 -19.56
C GLU A 80 2.20 11.43 -19.73
N VAL A 81 2.08 10.14 -19.41
CA VAL A 81 0.80 9.41 -19.45
C VAL A 81 -0.21 10.00 -18.47
N GLU A 82 0.21 10.38 -17.26
CA GLU A 82 -0.67 11.03 -16.29
C GLU A 82 -1.09 12.44 -16.76
N HIS A 83 -0.19 13.21 -17.37
CA HIS A 83 -0.53 14.48 -18.03
C HIS A 83 -1.53 14.28 -19.18
N TRP A 84 -1.39 13.20 -19.95
CA TRP A 84 -2.30 12.88 -21.05
C TRP A 84 -3.64 12.30 -20.55
N ALA A 85 -3.64 11.58 -19.42
CA ALA A 85 -4.86 11.11 -18.78
C ALA A 85 -5.62 12.27 -18.12
N ASN A 86 -4.89 13.26 -17.59
CA ASN A 86 -5.39 14.49 -17.01
C ASN A 86 -5.52 15.62 -18.06
N LEU A 87 -5.90 15.31 -19.30
CA LEU A 87 -6.25 16.29 -20.34
C LEU A 87 -7.41 17.23 -19.93
N ASP A 88 -8.02 17.03 -18.77
CA ASP A 88 -8.86 18.03 -18.13
C ASP A 88 -7.97 19.18 -17.62
N PRO A 89 -8.01 20.38 -18.22
CA PRO A 89 -7.21 21.51 -17.79
C PRO A 89 -7.60 22.03 -16.39
N GLU A 90 -8.73 21.59 -15.84
CA GLU A 90 -9.18 21.89 -14.48
C GLU A 90 -9.72 20.63 -13.77
N PRO A 91 -8.86 19.67 -13.40
CA PRO A 91 -9.31 18.44 -12.77
C PRO A 91 -10.10 18.77 -11.49
N LYS A 92 -11.36 18.32 -11.46
CA LYS A 92 -12.26 18.51 -10.31
C LYS A 92 -12.44 17.19 -9.58
N VAL A 93 -12.71 17.29 -8.29
CA VAL A 93 -13.02 16.10 -7.49
C VAL A 93 -14.29 15.45 -8.05
N ASP A 94 -14.13 14.29 -8.67
CA ASP A 94 -15.25 13.44 -9.07
C ASP A 94 -16.02 12.93 -7.83
N LYS A 95 -17.17 13.55 -7.59
CA LYS A 95 -18.04 13.22 -6.45
C LYS A 95 -18.66 11.84 -6.56
N ALA A 96 -18.86 11.30 -7.77
CA ALA A 96 -19.41 9.97 -7.97
C ALA A 96 -18.39 8.89 -7.57
N ILE A 97 -17.12 9.06 -7.95
CA ILE A 97 -16.02 8.18 -7.51
C ILE A 97 -15.91 8.21 -5.98
N VAL A 98 -15.85 9.41 -5.38
CA VAL A 98 -15.75 9.55 -3.92
C VAL A 98 -16.96 8.92 -3.21
N ALA A 99 -18.19 9.19 -3.68
CA ALA A 99 -19.39 8.62 -3.09
C ALA A 99 -19.42 7.09 -3.18
N SER A 100 -19.04 6.53 -4.33
CA SER A 100 -18.97 5.08 -4.52
C SER A 100 -17.97 4.43 -3.56
N ARG A 101 -16.79 5.03 -3.36
CA ARG A 101 -15.77 4.49 -2.46
C ARG A 101 -16.15 4.65 -0.99
N VAL A 102 -16.78 5.76 -0.61
CA VAL A 102 -17.34 5.93 0.74
C VAL A 102 -18.40 4.87 1.05
N GLU A 103 -19.24 4.51 0.08
CA GLU A 103 -20.24 3.46 0.25
C GLU A 103 -19.59 2.08 0.42
N GLU A 104 -18.51 1.78 -0.33
CA GLU A 104 -17.70 0.58 -0.11
C GLU A 104 -17.11 0.52 1.31
N VAL A 105 -16.55 1.63 1.80
CA VAL A 105 -16.02 1.73 3.16
C VAL A 105 -17.12 1.46 4.19
N ARG A 106 -18.29 2.08 4.04
CA ARG A 106 -19.43 1.89 4.96
C ARG A 106 -19.90 0.45 4.98
N ARG A 107 -20.21 -0.13 3.82
CA ARG A 107 -20.73 -1.49 3.72
C ARG A 107 -19.80 -2.52 4.37
N ASN A 108 -18.50 -2.44 4.10
CA ASN A 108 -17.54 -3.36 4.69
C ASN A 108 -17.34 -3.08 6.19
N SER A 109 -17.32 -1.82 6.62
CA SER A 109 -17.25 -1.49 8.05
C SER A 109 -18.47 -1.96 8.83
N ASP A 110 -19.67 -1.86 8.25
CA ASP A 110 -20.91 -2.32 8.87
C ASP A 110 -20.97 -3.85 8.92
N PHE A 111 -20.51 -4.54 7.87
CA PHE A 111 -20.32 -5.99 7.91
C PHE A 111 -19.36 -6.41 9.04
N VAL A 112 -18.20 -5.76 9.15
CA VAL A 112 -17.24 -6.05 10.23
C VAL A 112 -17.91 -5.84 11.59
N LYS A 113 -18.61 -4.72 11.82
CA LYS A 113 -19.27 -4.44 13.10
C LYS A 113 -20.37 -5.43 13.45
N ASN A 114 -21.26 -5.70 12.50
CA ASN A 114 -22.53 -6.37 12.79
C ASN A 114 -22.42 -7.89 12.68
N GLU A 115 -21.50 -8.41 11.86
CA GLU A 115 -21.41 -9.85 11.57
C GLU A 115 -20.16 -10.50 12.18
N ILE A 116 -19.04 -9.78 12.21
CA ILE A 116 -17.76 -10.30 12.75
C ILE A 116 -17.59 -9.92 14.21
N LEU A 117 -17.62 -8.62 14.53
CA LEU A 117 -17.37 -8.10 15.88
C LEU A 117 -18.51 -8.39 16.87
N ALA A 118 -19.64 -8.92 16.38
CA ALA A 118 -20.75 -9.40 17.20
C ALA A 118 -20.48 -10.76 17.87
N LYS A 119 -19.37 -11.44 17.51
CA LYS A 119 -18.94 -12.74 18.04
C LYS A 119 -17.64 -12.57 18.82
N ASN A 120 -17.32 -13.47 19.74
CA ASN A 120 -15.96 -13.49 20.29
C ASN A 120 -14.98 -14.02 19.23
N VAL A 121 -13.72 -13.58 19.29
CA VAL A 121 -12.66 -14.01 18.34
C VAL A 121 -12.51 -15.54 18.29
N ASN A 122 -12.65 -16.22 19.44
CA ASN A 122 -12.55 -17.68 19.54
C ASN A 122 -13.74 -18.44 18.91
N GLU A 123 -14.83 -17.73 18.60
CA GLU A 123 -16.04 -18.29 17.99
C GLU A 123 -16.04 -18.09 16.47
N LEU A 124 -15.05 -17.39 15.91
CA LEU A 124 -14.94 -17.15 14.48
C LEU A 124 -14.60 -18.46 13.76
N SER A 125 -15.48 -18.83 12.83
CA SER A 125 -15.21 -19.93 11.91
C SER A 125 -14.23 -19.50 10.82
N TYR A 126 -13.62 -20.46 10.12
CA TYR A 126 -12.67 -20.14 9.03
C TYR A 126 -13.27 -19.22 7.95
N LYS A 127 -14.57 -19.37 7.64
CA LYS A 127 -15.27 -18.45 6.72
C LYS A 127 -15.36 -17.02 7.26
N ASP A 128 -15.49 -16.85 8.58
CA ASP A 128 -15.56 -15.54 9.22
C ASP A 128 -14.20 -14.87 9.17
N VAL A 129 -13.11 -15.62 9.36
CA VAL A 129 -11.73 -15.14 9.20
C VAL A 129 -11.48 -14.65 7.77
N LEU A 130 -11.80 -15.46 6.76
CA LEU A 130 -11.65 -15.06 5.36
C LEU A 130 -12.50 -13.81 5.02
N ALA A 131 -13.70 -13.72 5.57
CA ALA A 131 -14.56 -12.57 5.37
C ALA A 131 -14.02 -11.31 6.06
N LEU A 132 -13.46 -11.44 7.26
CA LEU A 132 -12.80 -10.36 7.99
C LEU A 132 -11.60 -9.81 7.22
N GLU A 133 -10.67 -10.68 6.80
CA GLU A 133 -9.51 -10.31 5.99
C GLU A 133 -9.96 -9.52 4.74
N ARG A 134 -10.95 -10.07 4.03
CA ARG A 134 -11.44 -9.45 2.80
C ARG A 134 -12.11 -8.10 3.07
N ALA A 135 -12.92 -7.98 4.11
CA ALA A 135 -13.60 -6.74 4.46
C ALA A 135 -12.60 -5.65 4.85
N VAL A 136 -11.61 -5.97 5.68
CA VAL A 136 -10.54 -5.03 6.07
C VAL A 136 -9.73 -4.59 4.85
N TYR A 137 -9.35 -5.54 3.99
CA TYR A 137 -8.65 -5.24 2.74
C TYR A 137 -9.47 -4.26 1.86
N ARG A 138 -10.78 -4.49 1.72
CA ARG A 138 -11.67 -3.62 0.93
C ARG A 138 -11.84 -2.23 1.52
N ILE A 139 -11.92 -2.11 2.84
CA ILE A 139 -11.94 -0.81 3.53
C ILE A 139 -10.67 -0.03 3.19
N ALA A 140 -9.50 -0.66 3.36
CA ALA A 140 -8.21 -0.04 3.07
C ALA A 140 -8.08 0.39 1.60
N GLU A 141 -8.42 -0.49 0.64
CA GLU A 141 -8.41 -0.15 -0.79
C GLU A 141 -9.29 1.07 -1.09
N ALA A 142 -10.53 1.08 -0.59
CA ALA A 142 -11.46 2.14 -0.90
C ALA A 142 -11.04 3.51 -0.31
N MET A 143 -10.46 3.51 0.89
CA MET A 143 -9.90 4.73 1.50
C MET A 143 -8.70 5.25 0.70
N LEU A 144 -7.79 4.37 0.27
CA LEU A 144 -6.61 4.74 -0.49
C LEU A 144 -6.93 5.15 -1.93
N ASP A 145 -7.97 4.58 -2.54
CA ASP A 145 -8.48 5.02 -3.85
C ASP A 145 -8.95 6.47 -3.81
N ILE A 146 -9.65 6.88 -2.73
CA ILE A 146 -10.03 8.28 -2.54
C ILE A 146 -8.77 9.15 -2.40
N CYS A 147 -7.77 8.70 -1.62
CA CYS A 147 -6.54 9.46 -1.44
C CYS A 147 -5.76 9.62 -2.76
N ARG A 148 -5.72 8.56 -3.59
CA ARG A 148 -5.12 8.57 -4.92
C ARG A 148 -5.84 9.55 -5.85
N HIS A 149 -7.15 9.48 -5.90
CA HIS A 149 -7.98 10.40 -6.70
C HIS A 149 -7.71 11.86 -6.33
N LEU A 150 -7.72 12.18 -5.03
CA LEU A 150 -7.47 13.54 -4.56
C LEU A 150 -6.04 14.02 -4.82
N THR A 151 -5.07 13.11 -4.71
CA THR A 151 -3.66 13.41 -5.01
C THR A 151 -3.48 13.81 -6.48
N ALA A 152 -4.12 13.09 -7.40
CA ALA A 152 -4.13 13.42 -8.82
C ALA A 152 -4.85 14.75 -9.09
N VAL A 153 -6.05 14.94 -8.54
CA VAL A 153 -6.85 16.17 -8.69
C VAL A 153 -6.09 17.41 -8.19
N TYR A 154 -5.38 17.30 -7.07
CA TYR A 154 -4.60 18.41 -6.52
C TYR A 154 -3.18 18.50 -7.09
N SER A 155 -2.81 17.64 -8.04
CA SER A 155 -1.49 17.60 -8.68
C SER A 155 -0.34 17.53 -7.65
N LEU A 156 -0.47 16.70 -6.61
CA LEU A 156 0.51 16.60 -5.52
C LEU A 156 1.73 15.72 -5.87
N GLY A 157 1.93 15.47 -7.17
CA GLY A 157 3.02 14.68 -7.73
C GLY A 157 2.79 13.17 -7.65
N ILE A 158 3.68 12.45 -8.32
CA ILE A 158 3.69 10.98 -8.32
C ILE A 158 4.18 10.46 -6.96
N VAL A 159 3.55 9.39 -6.49
CA VAL A 159 3.92 8.68 -5.26
C VAL A 159 4.46 7.29 -5.58
N GLU A 160 5.45 6.85 -4.81
CA GLU A 160 6.17 5.61 -5.07
C GLU A 160 5.43 4.38 -4.54
N SER A 161 4.53 4.59 -3.58
CA SER A 161 3.72 3.56 -2.93
C SER A 161 2.32 4.06 -2.59
N CYS A 162 1.37 3.14 -2.37
CA CYS A 162 0.01 3.53 -1.94
C CYS A 162 -0.01 4.15 -0.53
N GLU A 163 0.99 3.87 0.30
CA GLU A 163 1.14 4.38 1.67
C GLU A 163 1.45 5.89 1.68
N GLU A 164 1.97 6.43 0.58
CA GLU A 164 2.35 7.85 0.46
C GLU A 164 1.18 8.79 0.10
N TYR A 165 0.07 8.27 -0.44
CA TYR A 165 -1.07 9.13 -0.82
C TYR A 165 -1.63 9.95 0.37
N PRO A 166 -1.89 9.36 1.56
CA PRO A 166 -2.35 10.12 2.72
C PRO A 166 -1.32 11.16 3.16
N GLU A 167 -0.03 10.82 3.13
CA GLU A 167 1.04 11.74 3.53
C GLU A 167 1.12 12.97 2.61
N ARG A 168 1.04 12.79 1.29
CA ARG A 168 1.01 13.91 0.32
C ARG A 168 -0.17 14.83 0.58
N LEU A 169 -1.35 14.28 0.88
CA LEU A 169 -2.53 15.08 1.22
C LEU A 169 -2.34 15.87 2.52
N ALA A 170 -1.67 15.30 3.52
CA ALA A 170 -1.35 16.01 4.76
C ALA A 170 -0.33 17.12 4.55
N GLN A 171 0.75 16.86 3.81
CA GLN A 171 1.78 17.86 3.47
C GLN A 171 1.17 19.05 2.69
N ALA A 172 0.17 18.79 1.85
CA ALA A 172 -0.57 19.83 1.12
C ALA A 172 -1.68 20.52 1.94
N GLY A 173 -1.82 20.19 3.24
CA GLY A 173 -2.85 20.75 4.12
C GLY A 173 -4.29 20.33 3.77
N LYS A 174 -4.46 19.26 2.98
CA LYS A 174 -5.77 18.72 2.57
C LYS A 174 -6.30 17.65 3.53
N MET A 175 -5.43 17.04 4.32
CA MET A 175 -5.76 16.02 5.31
C MET A 175 -5.09 16.33 6.66
N PRO A 176 -5.77 16.11 7.81
CA PRO A 176 -5.12 16.17 9.11
C PRO A 176 -3.99 15.14 9.20
N ARG A 177 -2.82 15.54 9.74
CA ARG A 177 -1.64 14.68 9.80
C ARG A 177 -1.87 13.36 10.54
N GLU A 178 -2.58 13.41 11.66
CA GLU A 178 -2.96 12.22 12.44
C GLU A 178 -3.80 11.23 11.60
N LEU A 179 -4.71 11.71 10.75
CA LEU A 179 -5.50 10.85 9.88
C LEU A 179 -4.65 10.23 8.76
N ALA A 180 -3.65 10.98 8.26
CA ALA A 180 -2.72 10.46 7.27
C ALA A 180 -1.84 9.35 7.83
N GLU A 181 -1.35 9.50 9.06
CA GLU A 181 -0.55 8.48 9.76
C GLU A 181 -1.38 7.19 9.97
N GLU A 182 -2.64 7.30 10.43
CA GLU A 182 -3.56 6.15 10.55
C GLU A 182 -3.82 5.44 9.21
N LEU A 183 -3.97 6.20 8.12
CA LEU A 183 -4.20 5.64 6.78
C LEU A 183 -2.95 4.96 6.21
N ALA A 184 -1.75 5.45 6.55
CA ALA A 184 -0.49 4.82 6.17
C ALA A 184 -0.34 3.44 6.87
N GLU A 185 -0.69 3.34 8.15
CA GLU A 185 -0.73 2.06 8.88
C GLU A 185 -1.73 1.08 8.25
N ILE A 186 -2.93 1.56 7.88
CA ILE A 186 -3.94 0.76 7.16
C ILE A 186 -3.42 0.29 5.79
N ALA A 187 -2.66 1.12 5.09
CA ALA A 187 -2.06 0.74 3.81
C ALA A 187 -1.00 -0.37 3.98
N GLY A 188 -0.21 -0.33 5.05
CA GLY A 188 0.68 -1.42 5.44
C GLY A 188 -0.08 -2.73 5.74
N LEU A 189 -1.17 -2.65 6.52
CA LEU A 189 -2.03 -3.80 6.80
C LEU A 189 -2.61 -4.41 5.51
N ARG A 190 -3.06 -3.57 4.57
CA ARG A 190 -3.55 -4.02 3.25
C ARG A 190 -2.50 -4.84 2.52
N ASN A 191 -1.23 -4.44 2.56
CA ASN A 191 -0.14 -5.14 1.90
C ASN A 191 0.11 -6.51 2.55
N ILE A 192 0.08 -6.59 3.89
CA ILE A 192 0.17 -7.86 4.62
C ILE A 192 -0.96 -8.82 4.19
N LEU A 193 -2.20 -8.33 4.17
CA LEU A 193 -3.38 -9.12 3.77
C LEU A 193 -3.36 -9.53 2.28
N ALA A 194 -2.81 -8.68 1.40
CA ALA A 194 -2.71 -8.96 -0.03
C ALA A 194 -1.76 -10.12 -0.34
N HIS A 195 -0.61 -10.12 0.34
CA HIS A 195 0.51 -10.94 -0.06
C HIS A 195 0.67 -12.22 0.78
N ARG A 196 -0.08 -12.37 1.88
CA ARG A 196 -0.06 -13.58 2.74
C ARG A 196 1.34 -14.02 3.19
N TYR A 197 2.33 -13.11 3.18
CA TYR A 197 3.73 -13.42 3.51
C TYR A 197 3.91 -13.82 4.99
N LEU A 198 2.91 -13.56 5.83
CA LEU A 198 2.87 -13.94 7.25
C LEU A 198 1.54 -14.62 7.55
N GLU A 199 1.58 -15.66 8.38
CA GLU A 199 0.38 -16.17 9.03
C GLU A 199 -0.16 -15.05 9.92
N VAL A 200 -1.30 -14.46 9.54
CA VAL A 200 -1.86 -13.31 10.24
C VAL A 200 -2.43 -13.79 11.56
N ASP A 201 -1.90 -13.25 12.66
CA ASP A 201 -2.45 -13.49 13.99
C ASP A 201 -3.89 -12.97 14.04
N LEU A 202 -4.85 -13.90 14.13
CA LEU A 202 -6.28 -13.60 14.12
C LEU A 202 -6.68 -12.65 15.24
N ASN A 203 -6.07 -12.76 16.44
CA ASN A 203 -6.40 -11.87 17.55
C ASN A 203 -6.00 -10.43 17.23
N LYS A 204 -4.80 -10.24 16.68
CA LYS A 204 -4.32 -8.92 16.26
C LYS A 204 -5.17 -8.34 15.13
N LEU A 205 -5.52 -9.16 14.14
CA LEU A 205 -6.40 -8.72 13.05
C LEU A 205 -7.78 -8.31 13.56
N TYR A 206 -8.33 -9.08 14.51
CA TYR A 206 -9.63 -8.78 15.11
C TYR A 206 -9.62 -7.45 15.89
N GLU A 207 -8.59 -7.22 16.71
CA GLU A 207 -8.40 -5.96 17.45
C GLU A 207 -8.24 -4.76 16.50
N VAL A 208 -7.38 -4.88 15.50
CA VAL A 208 -7.15 -3.81 14.51
C VAL A 208 -8.42 -3.55 13.68
N ALA A 209 -9.17 -4.59 13.32
CA ALA A 209 -10.45 -4.42 12.62
C ALA A 209 -11.49 -3.69 13.47
N GLN A 210 -11.51 -3.94 14.78
CA GLN A 210 -12.35 -3.19 15.72
C GLN A 210 -11.96 -1.71 15.74
N GLU A 211 -10.67 -1.39 15.83
CA GLU A 211 -10.19 -0.01 15.79
C GLU A 211 -10.54 0.68 14.48
N ILE A 212 -10.25 0.03 13.34
CA ILE A 212 -10.56 0.55 12.00
C ILE A 212 -12.06 0.88 11.90
N ALA A 213 -12.92 -0.08 12.24
CA ALA A 213 -14.35 0.06 12.05
C ALA A 213 -14.97 1.11 13.00
N THR A 214 -14.54 1.16 14.26
CA THR A 214 -15.17 2.00 15.29
C THR A 214 -14.60 3.41 15.38
N ARG A 215 -13.33 3.62 15.01
CA ARG A 215 -12.62 4.89 15.18
C ARG A 215 -12.18 5.51 13.87
N ILE A 216 -11.39 4.78 13.07
CA ILE A 216 -10.73 5.36 11.89
C ILE A 216 -11.73 5.59 10.74
N VAL A 217 -12.61 4.63 10.46
CA VAL A 217 -13.64 4.77 9.41
C VAL A 217 -14.58 5.95 9.65
N PRO A 218 -15.17 6.14 10.85
CA PRO A 218 -15.98 7.33 11.13
C PRO A 218 -15.22 8.64 10.95
N LYS A 219 -13.99 8.72 11.45
CA LYS A 219 -13.11 9.90 11.32
C LYS A 219 -12.82 10.21 9.85
N PHE A 220 -12.47 9.19 9.06
CA PHE A 220 -12.24 9.32 7.62
C PHE A 220 -13.48 9.79 6.86
N ILE A 221 -14.65 9.19 7.12
CA ILE A 221 -15.91 9.59 6.47
C ILE A 221 -16.27 11.04 6.83
N GLN A 222 -16.02 11.46 8.07
CA GLN A 222 -16.24 12.84 8.49
C GLN A 222 -15.31 13.80 7.74
N TRP A 223 -14.03 13.46 7.60
CA TRP A 223 -13.08 14.23 6.79
C TRP A 223 -13.55 14.34 5.33
N VAL A 224 -13.96 13.23 4.71
CA VAL A 224 -14.47 13.24 3.32
C VAL A 224 -15.70 14.15 3.17
N LYS A 225 -16.63 14.11 4.13
CA LYS A 225 -17.82 15.00 4.13
C LYS A 225 -17.43 16.48 4.20
N GLY A 226 -16.40 16.81 4.98
CA GLY A 226 -15.90 18.19 5.11
C GLY A 226 -15.29 18.77 3.84
N MET A 227 -14.90 17.92 2.88
CA MET A 227 -14.41 18.38 1.56
C MET A 227 -15.52 18.91 0.65
N ASN A 228 -16.76 18.44 0.82
CA ASN A 228 -17.91 18.84 -0.03
C ASN A 228 -18.54 20.18 0.37
N THR A 229 -18.10 20.79 1.47
CA THR A 229 -18.67 22.03 2.04
C THR A 229 -17.85 23.29 1.72
N LYS A 230 -16.91 23.23 0.77
CA LYS A 230 -16.14 24.39 0.28
C LYS A 230 -16.25 24.53 -1.22
#